data_AF-A0A529SCP2-F1
#
_entry.id   AF-A0A529SCP2-F1
#
_cell.length_a   1.000
_cell.length_b   1.000
_cell.length_c   1.000
_cell.angle_alpha   90.00
_cell.angle_beta   90.00
_cell.angle_gamma   90.00
#
_symmetry.space_group_name_H-M   'P 1'
#
loop_
_entity.id
_entity.type
_entity.pdbx_description
1 polymer ?
#
loop_
_entity_poly.entity_id
_entity_poly.type
_entity_poly.pdbx_seq_one_letter_code
_entity_poly.pdbx_strand_id
1 'polypeptide(L)' 'MIETADAEPEYDDTAIRFLEALWGEGYLSPGGPDEVDRIVEGLSLKGKTILDIGCGAGGITLHLMVKHGAA' A
#
# COMPACT_ATOMS: atom_id res chain seq x y z
N MET A 1 14.10 28.68 -11.69
CA MET A 1 14.00 27.50 -12.56
C MET A 1 14.62 26.34 -11.80
N ILE A 2 13.82 25.42 -11.28
CA ILE A 2 14.35 24.18 -10.73
C ILE A 2 14.51 23.27 -11.95
N GLU A 3 15.76 22.95 -12.31
CA GLU A 3 16.02 21.84 -13.22
C GLU A 3 15.53 20.57 -12.52
N THR A 4 14.37 20.07 -12.94
CA THR A 4 14.01 18.68 -12.71
C THR A 4 14.89 17.88 -13.65
N ALA A 5 15.91 17.22 -13.10
CA ALA A 5 16.62 16.18 -13.82
C ALA A 5 15.59 15.19 -14.40
N ASP A 6 15.80 14.73 -15.64
CA ASP A 6 15.09 13.60 -16.23
C ASP A 6 15.43 12.33 -15.43
N ALA A 7 14.87 12.23 -14.22
CA ALA A 7 15.05 11.10 -13.34
C ALA A 7 14.11 9.98 -13.78
N GLU A 8 14.67 8.79 -13.96
CA GLU A 8 13.88 7.58 -14.17
C GLU A 8 12.85 7.40 -13.03
N PRO A 9 11.66 6.86 -13.31
CA PRO A 9 10.65 6.63 -12.29
C PRO A 9 11.18 5.76 -11.17
N GLU A 10 11.04 6.20 -9.91
CA GLU A 10 11.42 5.39 -8.74
C GLU A 10 10.57 4.11 -8.62
N TYR A 11 9.35 4.14 -9.14
CA TYR A 11 8.40 3.01 -9.15
C TYR A 11 8.08 2.58 -10.58
N ASP A 12 9.09 2.12 -11.32
CA ASP A 12 8.86 1.41 -12.57
C ASP A 12 8.33 -0.02 -12.33
N ASP A 13 7.96 -0.72 -13.41
CA ASP A 13 7.44 -2.09 -13.33
C ASP A 13 8.43 -3.06 -12.66
N THR A 14 9.74 -2.83 -12.82
CA THR A 14 10.77 -3.70 -12.25
C THR A 14 10.82 -3.53 -10.73
N ALA A 15 10.81 -2.29 -10.24
CA ALA A 15 10.78 -1.95 -8.84
C ALA A 15 9.49 -2.45 -8.17
N ILE A 16 8.33 -2.25 -8.82
CA ILE A 16 7.03 -2.73 -8.31
C ILE A 16 7.06 -4.25 -8.15
N ARG A 17 7.43 -5.00 -9.18
CA ARG A 17 7.47 -6.47 -9.13
C ARG A 17 8.49 -6.99 -8.12
N PHE A 18 9.61 -6.29 -7.95
CA PHE A 18 10.59 -6.61 -6.93
C PHE A 18 9.98 -6.46 -5.52
N LEU A 19 9.33 -5.33 -5.23
CA LEU A 19 8.71 -5.08 -3.93
C LEU A 19 7.58 -6.06 -3.63
N GLU A 20 6.72 -6.37 -4.61
CA GLU A 20 5.67 -7.38 -4.44
C GLU A 20 6.25 -8.78 -4.21
N ALA A 21 7.40 -9.11 -4.78
CA ALA A 21 8.09 -10.37 -4.49
C ALA A 21 8.65 -10.44 -3.06
N LEU A 22 8.98 -9.30 -2.45
CA LEU A 22 9.47 -9.23 -1.07
C LEU A 22 8.33 -9.20 -0.05
N TRP A 23 7.29 -8.41 -0.31
CA TRP A 23 6.27 -8.05 0.69
C TRP A 23 4.90 -8.66 0.43
N GLY A 24 4.69 -9.25 -0.76
CA GLY A 24 3.44 -9.84 -1.20
C GLY A 24 2.77 -9.05 -2.32
N GLU A 25 1.90 -9.72 -3.07
CA GLU A 25 1.12 -9.13 -4.16
C GLU A 25 0.32 -7.91 -3.68
N GLY A 26 0.47 -6.77 -4.35
CA GLY A 26 -0.18 -5.52 -4.00
C GLY A 26 0.52 -4.70 -2.90
N TYR A 27 1.65 -5.17 -2.34
CA TYR A 27 2.36 -4.51 -1.24
C TYR A 27 3.71 -3.96 -1.72
N LEU A 28 3.83 -2.63 -1.68
CA LEU A 28 5.07 -1.92 -2.06
C LEU A 28 5.87 -1.44 -0.84
N SER A 29 5.38 -1.72 0.37
CA SER A 29 6.00 -1.35 1.64
C SER A 29 6.23 -2.56 2.54
N PRO A 30 7.20 -2.49 3.48
CA PRO A 30 7.57 -3.62 4.33
C PRO A 30 6.43 -4.24 5.14
N GLY A 31 6.47 -5.56 5.28
CA GLY A 31 5.67 -6.32 6.24
C GLY A 31 4.32 -6.84 5.73
N GLY A 32 3.87 -6.45 4.53
CA GLY A 32 2.72 -7.05 3.87
C GLY A 32 1.40 -6.93 4.67
N PRO A 33 0.45 -7.88 4.51
CA PRO A 33 -0.86 -7.81 5.16
C PRO A 33 -0.80 -7.82 6.69
N ASP A 34 0.15 -8.55 7.27
CA ASP A 34 0.27 -8.68 8.72
C ASP A 34 0.71 -7.35 9.38
N GLU A 35 1.54 -6.56 8.69
CA GLU A 35 1.90 -5.22 9.16
C GLU A 35 0.71 -4.27 9.10
N VAL A 36 -0.14 -4.36 8.06
CA VAL A 36 -1.38 -3.58 7.99
C VAL A 36 -2.28 -3.89 9.18
N ASP A 37 -2.45 -5.17 9.52
CA ASP A 37 -3.24 -5.59 10.68
C ASP A 37 -2.69 -5.04 11.99
N ARG A 38 -1.36 -5.05 12.16
CA ARG A 38 -0.70 -4.51 13.35
C ARG A 38 -0.89 -3.01 13.47
N ILE A 39 -0.82 -2.26 12.36
CA ILE A 39 -0.98 -0.80 12.36
C ILE A 39 -2.38 -0.40 12.80
N VAL A 40 -3.41 -1.13 12.35
CA VAL A 40 -4.81 -0.80 12.67
C VAL A 40 -5.34 -1.53 13.90
N GLU A 41 -4.47 -2.23 14.64
CA GLU A 41 -4.85 -2.98 15.83
C GLU A 41 -5.60 -2.11 16.84
N GLY A 42 -6.73 -2.62 17.33
CA GLY A 42 -7.60 -1.90 18.27
C GLY A 42 -8.54 -0.87 17.64
N LEU A 43 -8.45 -0.61 16.34
CA LEU A 43 -9.40 0.23 15.61
C LEU A 43 -10.50 -0.62 14.97
N SER A 44 -11.76 -0.22 15.16
CA SER A 44 -12.86 -0.78 14.37
C SER A 44 -13.03 0.04 13.11
N LEU A 45 -12.70 -0.52 11.94
CA LEU A 45 -12.82 0.13 10.64
C LEU A 45 -14.13 -0.17 9.91
N LYS A 46 -14.97 -1.05 10.48
CA LYS A 46 -16.20 -1.54 9.86
C LYS A 46 -17.14 -0.40 9.46
N GLY A 47 -17.48 -0.34 8.17
CA GLY A 47 -18.38 0.64 7.58
C GLY A 47 -17.83 2.07 7.52
N LYS A 48 -16.53 2.27 7.78
CA LYS A 48 -15.89 3.58 7.67
C LYS A 48 -15.36 3.79 6.26
N THR A 49 -15.54 5.00 5.74
CA THR A 49 -14.84 5.45 4.53
C THR A 49 -13.40 5.80 4.88
N ILE A 50 -12.45 5.23 4.13
CA ILE A 50 -11.00 5.40 4.36
C ILE A 50 -10.36 6.06 3.13
N LEU A 51 -9.41 6.96 3.38
CA LEU A 51 -8.52 7.51 2.36
C LEU A 51 -7.12 6.90 2.57
N ASP A 52 -6.63 6.18 1.56
CA ASP A 52 -5.29 5.60 1.53
C ASP A 52 -4.36 6.48 0.67
N ILE A 53 -3.52 7.28 1.32
CA ILE A 53 -2.60 8.21 0.65
C ILE A 53 -1.30 7.47 0.32
N GLY A 54 -0.98 7.39 -0.97
CA GLY A 54 0.14 6.57 -1.42
C GLY A 54 -0.21 5.08 -1.44
N CYS A 55 -1.44 4.74 -1.87
CA CYS A 55 -1.98 3.39 -1.88
C CYS A 55 -1.18 2.38 -2.76
N GLY A 56 -0.23 2.85 -3.57
CA GLY A 56 0.64 2.03 -4.39
C GLY A 56 -0.16 1.12 -5.34
N ALA A 57 0.14 -0.17 -5.32
CA ALA A 57 -0.59 -1.19 -6.09
C ALA A 57 -1.99 -1.53 -5.52
N GLY A 58 -2.38 -0.92 -4.39
CA GLY A 58 -3.74 -1.02 -3.82
C GLY A 58 -3.98 -2.21 -2.88
N GLY A 59 -2.98 -3.05 -2.61
CA GLY A 59 -3.12 -4.21 -1.72
C GLY A 59 -3.56 -3.83 -0.31
N ILE A 60 -3.02 -2.75 0.26
CA ILE A 60 -3.41 -2.23 1.57
C ILE A 60 -4.88 -1.80 1.56
N THR A 61 -5.30 -0.98 0.57
CA THR A 61 -6.68 -0.51 0.45
C THR A 61 -7.68 -1.69 0.38
N LEU A 62 -7.38 -2.69 -0.46
CA LEU A 62 -8.22 -3.88 -0.60
C LEU A 62 -8.27 -4.69 0.71
N HIS A 63 -7.14 -4.82 1.40
CA HIS A 63 -7.07 -5.54 2.68
C HIS A 63 -7.92 -4.87 3.76
N LEU A 64 -7.90 -3.53 3.84
CA LEU A 64 -8.75 -2.77 4.76
C LEU A 64 -10.24 -2.97 4.46
N MET A 65 -10.63 -3.05 3.19
CA MET A 65 -12.01 -3.31 2.80
C MET A 65 -12.43 -4.75 3.10
N VAL A 66 -11.64 -5.73 2.66
CA VAL A 66 -12.00 -7.16 2.72
C VAL A 66 -11.87 -7.73 4.13
N LYS A 67 -10.77 -7.44 4.83
CA LYS A 67 -10.49 -8.01 6.16
C LYS A 67 -11.07 -7.18 7.30
N HIS A 68 -10.98 -5.86 7.21
CA HIS A 68 -11.40 -4.95 8.28
C HIS A 68 -12.79 -4.32 8.06
N GLY A 69 -13.41 -4.58 6.91
CA GLY A 69 -14.79 -4.20 6.61
C GLY A 69 -14.98 -2.70 6.38
N ALA A 70 -13.93 -1.98 5.95
CA ALA A 70 -14.07 -0.61 5.48
C ALA A 70 -15.10 -0.52 4.33
N ALA A 71 -15.74 0.65 4.19
CA ALA A 71 -16.81 0.89 3.22
C ALA A 71 -16.28 1.26 1.83
#